data_AF-A0A7S2G580-F1
#
_entry.id   AF-A0A7S2G580-F1
#
_cell.length_a   1.000
_cell.length_b   1.000
_cell.length_c   1.000
_cell.angle_alpha   90.00
_cell.angle_beta   90.00
_cell.angle_gamma   90.00
#
_symmetry.space_group_name_H-M   'P 1'
#
loop_
_entity.id
_entity.type
_entity.pdbx_description
1 polymer ?
#
loop_
_entity_poly.entity_id
_entity_poly.type
_entity_poly.pdbx_seq_one_letter_code
_entity_poly.pdbx_strand_id
1 'polypeptide(L)'
;EEAPKKKKKKDKGDGEKKEKKEKKPQQSREKKPKNAPAAEDPNAPPGAKLEIIVGKITKVWEHPDSEKLFCEHIDIGEGEDRQIASGLRAFYKLADLENRMVCVLANLKGKGLGGFKSTGMVLCASNDAHDAVVFVDPPAGAQPGDKVVFEGIANTPASAAQVQKKKVLEACFPDLSVGEGGVATYQGAKFVVEGSGETCTAPGAEAGWHVS
;
A
#
# COMPACT_ATOMS: atom_id res chain seq x y z
N GLU A 1 64.76 16.61 43.03
CA GLU A 1 65.07 15.95 41.74
C GLU A 1 63.94 16.21 40.78
N GLU A 2 64.07 17.12 39.82
CA GLU A 2 64.85 17.03 38.56
C GLU A 2 64.01 16.48 37.40
N ALA A 3 63.67 17.36 36.45
CA ALA A 3 63.60 17.02 35.02
C ALA A 3 65.05 16.89 34.47
N PRO A 4 65.35 16.69 33.16
CA PRO A 4 64.73 16.03 31.99
C PRO A 4 65.76 15.10 31.25
N LYS A 5 65.44 14.58 30.02
CA LYS A 5 66.30 14.36 28.81
C LYS A 5 65.87 13.09 28.02
N LYS A 6 65.37 13.14 26.77
CA LYS A 6 65.97 13.41 25.42
C LYS A 6 66.92 12.33 24.83
N LYS A 7 66.49 11.82 23.65
CA LYS A 7 67.23 11.37 22.42
C LYS A 7 67.99 10.02 22.49
N LYS A 8 68.01 9.14 21.47
CA LYS A 8 68.37 9.28 20.03
C LYS A 8 67.79 8.09 19.21
N LYS A 9 67.23 8.29 17.99
CA LYS A 9 67.81 8.09 16.61
C LYS A 9 68.21 6.63 16.29
N LYS A 10 67.99 6.00 15.12
CA LYS A 10 67.74 6.29 13.67
C LYS A 10 67.20 4.96 13.05
N ASP A 11 66.46 4.90 11.95
CA ASP A 11 66.93 5.00 10.54
C ASP A 11 65.67 5.03 9.62
N LYS A 12 65.39 6.10 8.86
CA LYS A 12 65.73 6.36 7.44
C LYS A 12 65.26 5.28 6.43
N GLY A 13 64.34 5.69 5.57
CA GLY A 13 63.91 4.99 4.35
C GLY A 13 62.91 5.84 3.59
N ASP A 14 63.45 6.70 2.72
CA ASP A 14 62.80 7.66 1.82
C ASP A 14 62.15 6.93 0.62
N GLY A 15 61.03 7.43 0.08
CA GLY A 15 60.43 6.85 -1.12
C GLY A 15 59.00 7.31 -1.45
N GLU A 16 58.90 8.54 -1.94
CA GLU A 16 57.72 9.22 -2.49
C GLU A 16 57.13 8.52 -3.74
N LYS A 17 55.79 8.34 -3.82
CA LYS A 17 55.00 8.77 -5.00
C LYS A 17 53.47 8.73 -4.80
N LYS A 18 52.87 9.83 -5.26
CA LYS A 18 51.45 10.23 -5.35
C LYS A 18 50.57 9.24 -6.12
N GLU A 19 49.30 9.12 -5.68
CA GLU A 19 48.08 9.16 -6.52
C GLU A 19 46.86 9.36 -5.57
N LYS A 20 46.28 10.56 -5.52
CA LYS A 20 45.11 11.04 -6.28
C LYS A 20 43.80 10.31 -5.94
N LYS A 21 43.05 10.93 -5.02
CA LYS A 21 41.62 11.31 -5.14
C LYS A 21 40.68 10.22 -5.69
N GLU A 22 39.81 9.68 -4.82
CA GLU A 22 38.41 9.52 -5.18
C GLU A 22 37.49 9.48 -3.95
N LYS A 23 36.71 10.56 -3.81
CA LYS A 23 35.55 10.67 -2.93
C LYS A 23 34.51 9.66 -3.42
N LYS A 24 34.14 8.70 -2.58
CA LYS A 24 32.98 7.85 -2.84
C LYS A 24 31.72 8.74 -2.92
N PRO A 25 30.95 8.69 -4.03
CA PRO A 25 29.88 9.65 -4.27
C PRO A 25 28.73 9.46 -3.28
N GLN A 26 28.20 10.59 -2.79
CA GLN A 26 26.83 10.68 -2.31
C GLN A 26 25.93 10.16 -3.42
N GLN A 27 25.39 8.96 -3.24
CA GLN A 27 24.31 8.49 -4.08
C GLN A 27 23.09 9.32 -3.71
N SER A 28 22.77 10.22 -4.64
CA SER A 28 21.53 10.92 -4.78
C SER A 28 20.38 9.99 -4.39
N ARG A 29 19.70 10.34 -3.29
CA ARG A 29 18.28 10.03 -3.16
C ARG A 29 17.59 10.76 -4.31
N GLU A 30 17.56 10.11 -5.46
CA GLU A 30 16.62 10.41 -6.51
C GLU A 30 15.23 10.28 -5.90
N LYS A 31 14.62 11.43 -5.72
CA LYS A 31 13.23 11.56 -5.34
C LYS A 31 12.44 10.92 -6.48
N LYS A 32 11.98 9.68 -6.31
CA LYS A 32 10.81 9.17 -7.04
C LYS A 32 9.73 10.26 -6.97
N PRO A 33 9.02 10.54 -8.07
CA PRO A 33 8.03 11.60 -8.09
C PRO A 33 6.97 11.28 -7.03
N LYS A 34 7.04 11.98 -5.91
CA LYS A 34 5.86 12.16 -5.07
C LYS A 34 4.87 12.83 -6.01
N ASN A 35 3.79 12.13 -6.36
CA ASN A 35 2.55 12.80 -6.74
C ASN A 35 2.38 13.95 -5.75
N ALA A 36 2.60 15.17 -6.24
CA ALA A 36 2.30 16.35 -5.46
C ALA A 36 0.80 16.22 -5.14
N PRO A 37 0.37 16.34 -3.87
CA PRO A 37 -1.04 16.30 -3.56
C PRO A 37 -1.72 17.32 -4.46
N ALA A 38 -2.64 16.85 -5.31
CA ALA A 38 -3.55 17.74 -6.01
C ALA A 38 -4.16 18.67 -4.96
N ALA A 39 -4.28 19.96 -5.28
CA ALA A 39 -4.85 20.95 -4.39
C ALA A 39 -6.13 20.38 -3.77
N GLU A 40 -6.20 20.35 -2.43
CA GLU A 40 -7.32 19.74 -1.72
C GLU A 40 -8.62 20.37 -2.19
N ASP A 41 -9.51 19.57 -2.78
CA ASP A 41 -10.90 19.96 -2.97
C ASP A 41 -11.64 19.69 -1.64
N PRO A 42 -12.04 20.74 -0.90
CA PRO A 42 -12.76 20.57 0.36
C PRO A 42 -14.15 19.94 0.16
N ASN A 43 -14.75 20.06 -1.04
CA ASN A 43 -16.09 19.57 -1.37
C ASN A 43 -16.09 18.15 -1.94
N ALA A 44 -14.93 17.61 -2.33
CA ALA A 44 -14.84 16.24 -2.82
C ALA A 44 -15.35 15.24 -1.75
N PRO A 45 -16.18 14.25 -2.14
CA PRO A 45 -16.69 13.26 -1.20
C PRO A 45 -15.53 12.45 -0.59
N PRO A 46 -15.69 11.88 0.62
CA PRO A 46 -14.64 11.08 1.26
C PRO A 46 -14.02 10.03 0.34
N GLY A 47 -14.84 9.31 -0.45
CA GLY A 47 -14.37 8.28 -1.36
C GLY A 47 -13.34 8.80 -2.35
N ALA A 48 -13.59 9.96 -2.96
CA ALA A 48 -12.69 10.59 -3.93
C ALA A 48 -11.28 10.87 -3.38
N LYS A 49 -11.12 10.94 -2.06
CA LYS A 49 -9.83 11.16 -1.39
C LYS A 49 -9.04 9.87 -1.17
N LEU A 50 -9.63 8.70 -1.41
CA LEU A 50 -8.95 7.41 -1.36
C LEU A 50 -8.22 7.12 -2.68
N GLU A 51 -7.07 6.48 -2.55
CA GLU A 51 -6.29 5.98 -3.69
C GLU A 51 -6.41 4.46 -3.68
N ILE A 52 -7.16 3.91 -4.64
CA ILE A 52 -7.36 2.47 -4.79
C ILE A 52 -6.58 2.03 -6.03
N ILE A 53 -5.69 1.06 -5.86
CA ILE A 53 -4.77 0.57 -6.88
C ILE A 53 -4.93 -0.94 -6.99
N VAL A 54 -4.94 -1.45 -8.21
CA VAL A 54 -4.88 -2.88 -8.47
C VAL A 54 -3.50 -3.40 -8.07
N GLY A 55 -3.47 -4.44 -7.26
CA GLY A 55 -2.26 -5.11 -6.81
C GLY A 55 -2.27 -6.59 -7.11
N LYS A 56 -1.08 -7.18 -7.17
CA LYS A 56 -0.88 -8.63 -7.24
C LYS A 56 -0.16 -9.12 -6.00
N ILE A 57 -0.73 -10.09 -5.30
CA ILE A 57 -0.05 -10.74 -4.17
C ILE A 57 1.10 -11.58 -4.72
N THR A 58 2.34 -11.14 -4.49
CA THR A 58 3.57 -11.81 -4.94
C THR A 58 4.04 -12.85 -3.94
N LYS A 59 3.70 -12.65 -2.64
CA LYS A 59 4.03 -13.57 -1.56
C LYS A 59 3.00 -13.43 -0.44
N VAL A 60 2.63 -14.53 0.18
CA VAL A 60 1.73 -14.57 1.34
C VAL A 60 2.23 -15.60 2.37
N TRP A 61 2.13 -15.28 3.65
CA TRP A 61 2.43 -16.20 4.75
C TRP A 61 1.59 -15.87 5.98
N GLU A 62 1.51 -16.81 6.92
CA GLU A 62 0.80 -16.61 8.19
C GLU A 62 1.56 -15.65 9.09
N HIS A 63 0.85 -14.72 9.73
CA HIS A 63 1.47 -13.81 10.68
C HIS A 63 2.02 -14.59 11.89
N PRO A 64 3.31 -14.43 12.27
CA PRO A 64 3.94 -15.23 13.32
C PRO A 64 3.28 -15.04 14.69
N ASP A 65 2.88 -13.80 14.99
CA ASP A 65 2.27 -13.43 16.27
C ASP A 65 0.74 -13.25 16.20
N SER A 66 0.07 -13.72 15.12
CA SER A 66 -1.38 -13.56 15.00
C SER A 66 -2.06 -14.71 14.25
N GLU A 67 -3.07 -15.30 14.90
CA GLU A 67 -3.91 -16.36 14.33
C GLU A 67 -4.97 -15.84 13.36
N LYS A 68 -5.13 -14.52 13.26
CA LYS A 68 -6.15 -13.88 12.41
C LYS A 68 -5.60 -13.25 11.15
N LEU A 69 -4.29 -12.99 11.12
CA LEU A 69 -3.66 -12.19 10.07
C LEU A 69 -2.84 -13.07 9.12
N PHE A 70 -2.92 -12.73 7.84
CA PHE A 70 -1.86 -13.02 6.88
C PHE A 70 -0.94 -11.81 6.75
N CYS A 71 0.27 -12.07 6.29
CA CYS A 71 1.22 -11.06 5.83
C CYS A 71 1.42 -11.25 4.33
N GLU A 72 1.30 -10.17 3.57
CA GLU A 72 1.41 -10.16 2.12
C GLU A 72 2.52 -9.21 1.65
N HIS A 73 3.21 -9.63 0.60
CA HIS A 73 3.86 -8.71 -0.33
C HIS A 73 2.93 -8.54 -1.53
N ILE A 74 2.61 -7.29 -1.85
CA ILE A 74 1.70 -6.95 -2.93
C ILE A 74 2.39 -5.96 -3.87
N ASP A 75 2.61 -6.37 -5.12
CA ASP A 75 3.06 -5.49 -6.19
C ASP A 75 1.88 -4.61 -6.61
N ILE A 76 2.05 -3.30 -6.53
CA ILE A 76 1.06 -2.31 -6.99
C ILE A 76 1.63 -1.39 -8.07
N GLY A 77 2.66 -1.83 -8.80
CA GLY A 77 3.25 -1.07 -9.91
C GLY A 77 4.23 0.04 -9.51
N GLU A 78 4.65 0.11 -8.24
CA GLU A 78 5.60 1.13 -7.74
C GLU A 78 7.09 0.72 -7.86
N GLY A 79 7.34 -0.49 -8.37
CA GLY A 79 8.67 -1.11 -8.52
C GLY A 79 9.22 -1.78 -7.26
N GLU A 80 8.54 -1.63 -6.12
CA GLU A 80 8.81 -2.37 -4.89
C GLU A 80 7.48 -2.83 -4.28
N ASP A 81 7.43 -4.08 -3.81
CA ASP A 81 6.22 -4.62 -3.19
C ASP A 81 5.88 -3.91 -1.87
N ARG A 82 4.60 -3.72 -1.63
CA ARG A 82 4.10 -3.24 -0.35
C ARG A 82 3.90 -4.39 0.62
N GLN A 83 4.27 -4.13 1.87
CA GLN A 83 3.95 -5.00 2.99
C GLN A 83 2.55 -4.67 3.50
N ILE A 84 1.64 -5.63 3.42
CA ILE A 84 0.26 -5.50 3.90
C ILE A 84 -0.01 -6.69 4.83
N ALA A 85 -0.88 -6.48 5.82
CA ALA A 85 -1.40 -7.57 6.63
C ALA A 85 -2.92 -7.52 6.61
N SER A 86 -3.55 -8.64 6.28
CA SER A 86 -4.99 -8.76 6.11
C SER A 86 -5.60 -9.72 7.13
N GLY A 87 -6.81 -9.42 7.62
CA GLY A 87 -7.55 -10.22 8.59
C GLY A 87 -8.29 -11.42 8.00
N LEU A 88 -7.69 -12.11 7.03
CA LEU A 88 -8.39 -13.06 6.15
C LEU A 88 -8.17 -14.54 6.52
N ARG A 89 -7.41 -14.83 7.58
CA ARG A 89 -7.02 -16.21 7.95
C ARG A 89 -8.18 -17.11 8.37
N ALA A 90 -9.29 -16.52 8.83
CA ALA A 90 -10.50 -17.28 9.15
C ALA A 90 -11.30 -17.70 7.90
N PHE A 91 -11.06 -17.05 6.74
CA PHE A 91 -11.89 -17.18 5.54
C PHE A 91 -11.15 -17.84 4.37
N TYR A 92 -9.82 -17.70 4.33
CA TYR A 92 -9.00 -18.13 3.20
C TYR A 92 -7.77 -18.92 3.63
N LYS A 93 -7.24 -19.71 2.71
CA LYS A 93 -5.95 -20.40 2.82
C LYS A 93 -4.90 -19.64 2.01
N LEU A 94 -3.62 -19.87 2.32
CA LEU A 94 -2.49 -19.28 1.59
C LEU A 94 -2.59 -19.48 0.07
N ALA A 95 -3.02 -20.67 -0.37
CA ALA A 95 -3.16 -21.02 -1.77
C ALA A 95 -4.24 -20.18 -2.50
N ASP A 96 -5.21 -19.62 -1.78
CA ASP A 96 -6.26 -18.78 -2.37
C ASP A 96 -5.79 -17.34 -2.59
N LEU A 97 -4.70 -16.94 -1.92
CA LEU A 97 -4.12 -15.58 -1.97
C LEU A 97 -2.91 -15.50 -2.89
N GLU A 98 -2.15 -16.58 -3.05
CA GLU A 98 -0.93 -16.58 -3.85
C GLU A 98 -1.22 -16.20 -5.32
N ASN A 99 -0.49 -15.22 -5.85
CA ASN A 99 -0.67 -14.67 -7.21
C ASN A 99 -2.05 -14.03 -7.50
N ARG A 100 -2.89 -13.81 -6.48
CA ARG A 100 -4.21 -13.19 -6.64
C ARG A 100 -4.09 -11.70 -7.00
N MET A 101 -4.96 -11.25 -7.90
CA MET A 101 -5.20 -9.82 -8.15
C MET A 101 -6.20 -9.26 -7.14
N VAL A 102 -5.91 -8.10 -6.56
CA VAL A 102 -6.71 -7.49 -5.49
C VAL A 102 -6.78 -5.97 -5.63
N CYS A 103 -7.84 -5.37 -5.11
CA CYS A 103 -7.91 -3.91 -4.97
C CYS A 103 -7.29 -3.47 -3.63
N VAL A 104 -6.35 -2.52 -3.68
CA VAL A 104 -5.57 -2.07 -2.51
C VAL A 104 -5.78 -0.58 -2.27
N LEU A 105 -6.13 -0.22 -1.03
CA LEU A 105 -6.03 1.17 -0.57
C LEU A 105 -4.57 1.55 -0.33
N ALA A 106 -4.04 2.41 -1.19
CA ALA A 106 -2.63 2.74 -1.28
C ALA A 106 -2.25 4.03 -0.52
N ASN A 107 -3.16 4.95 -0.25
CA ASN A 107 -2.83 6.20 0.45
C ASN A 107 -3.07 6.15 1.96
N LEU A 108 -2.93 4.98 2.59
CA LEU A 108 -3.05 4.83 4.04
C LEU A 108 -1.71 5.09 4.74
N LYS A 109 -1.78 5.65 5.94
CA LYS A 109 -0.58 5.72 6.79
C LYS A 109 -0.27 4.33 7.31
N GLY A 110 1.00 3.93 7.20
CA GLY A 110 1.44 2.65 7.70
C GLY A 110 1.11 2.45 9.19
N LYS A 111 0.53 1.30 9.52
CA LYS A 111 0.11 0.91 10.86
C LYS A 111 0.75 -0.43 11.23
N GLY A 112 1.23 -0.54 12.46
CA GLY A 112 1.65 -1.82 13.02
C GLY A 112 0.43 -2.69 13.34
N LEU A 113 0.37 -3.89 12.78
CA LEU A 113 -0.62 -4.92 13.08
C LEU A 113 0.16 -6.13 13.60
N GLY A 114 0.06 -6.42 14.90
CA GLY A 114 0.84 -7.52 15.50
C GLY A 114 2.36 -7.34 15.42
N GLY A 115 2.87 -6.11 15.28
CA GLY A 115 4.30 -5.84 15.07
C GLY A 115 4.74 -5.82 13.61
N PHE A 116 3.91 -6.31 12.69
CA PHE A 116 4.11 -6.19 11.25
C PHE A 116 3.65 -4.82 10.74
N LYS A 117 4.48 -4.13 9.95
CA LYS A 117 4.16 -2.80 9.43
C LYS A 117 3.37 -2.92 8.12
N SER A 118 2.05 -2.79 8.21
CA SER A 118 1.17 -2.75 7.04
C SER A 118 1.09 -1.34 6.46
N THR A 119 1.32 -1.18 5.15
CA THR A 119 1.26 0.08 4.40
C THR A 119 0.18 0.06 3.31
N GLY A 120 -0.98 -0.47 3.66
CA GLY A 120 -2.15 -0.52 2.80
C GLY A 120 -3.26 -1.37 3.42
N MET A 121 -4.33 -1.57 2.66
CA MET A 121 -5.46 -2.43 3.03
C MET A 121 -6.01 -3.07 1.77
N VAL A 122 -6.21 -4.39 1.79
CA VAL A 122 -6.88 -5.11 0.71
C VAL A 122 -8.39 -4.96 0.90
N LEU A 123 -9.10 -4.57 -0.15
CA LEU A 123 -10.54 -4.36 -0.12
C LEU A 123 -11.29 -5.69 -0.26
N CYS A 124 -12.20 -5.93 0.67
CA CYS A 124 -13.09 -7.08 0.68
C CYS A 124 -14.54 -6.63 0.95
N ALA A 125 -15.51 -7.43 0.51
CA ALA A 125 -16.89 -7.32 0.94
C ALA A 125 -17.18 -8.33 2.07
N SER A 126 -17.91 -7.91 3.09
CA SER A 126 -18.39 -8.79 4.17
C SER A 126 -19.88 -8.61 4.39
N ASN A 127 -20.55 -9.69 4.77
CA ASN A 127 -21.94 -9.62 5.22
C ASN A 127 -22.07 -9.01 6.62
N ASP A 128 -23.30 -8.68 7.03
CA ASP A 128 -23.59 -8.08 8.34
C ASP A 128 -23.21 -8.98 9.52
N ALA A 129 -23.28 -10.30 9.34
CA ALA A 129 -22.89 -11.28 10.36
C ALA A 129 -21.36 -11.41 10.51
N HIS A 130 -20.58 -10.86 9.57
CA HIS A 130 -19.13 -10.99 9.46
C HIS A 130 -18.63 -12.45 9.48
N ASP A 131 -19.45 -13.39 9.06
CA ASP A 131 -19.10 -14.81 8.91
C ASP A 131 -18.77 -15.20 7.46
N ALA A 132 -18.98 -14.27 6.51
CA ALA A 132 -18.54 -14.40 5.13
C ALA A 132 -17.80 -13.15 4.66
N VAL A 133 -16.65 -13.35 4.01
CA VAL A 133 -15.80 -12.30 3.43
C VAL A 133 -15.35 -12.72 2.05
N VAL A 134 -15.56 -11.86 1.05
CA VAL A 134 -15.11 -12.06 -0.33
C VAL A 134 -14.23 -10.91 -0.80
N PHE A 135 -13.24 -11.17 -1.64
CA PHE A 135 -12.39 -10.11 -2.18
C PHE A 135 -13.18 -9.20 -3.13
N VAL A 136 -12.81 -7.93 -3.18
CA VAL A 136 -13.16 -7.08 -4.33
C VAL A 136 -12.12 -7.34 -5.41
N ASP A 137 -12.54 -8.11 -6.41
CA ASP A 137 -11.73 -8.51 -7.54
C ASP A 137 -11.74 -7.42 -8.62
N PRO A 138 -10.55 -7.02 -9.12
CA PRO A 138 -10.46 -6.17 -10.30
C PRO A 138 -10.91 -6.95 -11.56
N PRO A 139 -11.30 -6.25 -12.63
CA PRO A 139 -11.74 -6.88 -13.88
C PRO A 139 -10.63 -7.71 -14.53
N ALA A 140 -11.03 -8.67 -15.37
CA ALA A 140 -10.10 -9.52 -16.09
C ALA A 140 -9.22 -8.69 -17.04
N GLY A 141 -7.90 -8.79 -16.90
CA GLY A 141 -6.94 -8.03 -17.71
C GLY A 141 -6.37 -6.80 -17.02
N ALA A 142 -6.90 -6.40 -15.86
CA ALA A 142 -6.28 -5.38 -15.02
C ALA A 142 -4.86 -5.78 -14.61
N GLN A 143 -3.97 -4.79 -14.51
CA GLN A 143 -2.55 -4.97 -14.22
C GLN A 143 -2.18 -4.29 -12.89
N PRO A 144 -1.12 -4.76 -12.19
CA PRO A 144 -0.61 -4.07 -11.03
C PRO A 144 -0.27 -2.60 -11.34
N GLY A 145 -0.81 -1.69 -10.53
CA GLY A 145 -0.66 -0.23 -10.73
C GLY A 145 -1.83 0.44 -11.43
N ASP A 146 -2.78 -0.30 -12.00
CA ASP A 146 -4.01 0.28 -12.51
C ASP A 146 -4.79 0.96 -11.39
N LYS A 147 -5.32 2.15 -11.66
CA LYS A 147 -6.11 2.90 -10.67
C LYS A 147 -7.57 2.47 -10.74
N VAL A 148 -8.17 2.31 -9.57
CA VAL A 148 -9.61 2.10 -9.45
C VAL A 148 -10.24 3.41 -8.97
N VAL A 149 -11.21 3.91 -9.74
CA VAL A 149 -11.95 5.14 -9.48
C VAL A 149 -13.44 4.84 -9.36
N PHE A 150 -14.22 5.80 -8.86
CA PHE A 150 -15.67 5.66 -8.82
C PHE A 150 -16.28 6.30 -10.05
N GLU A 151 -17.14 5.57 -10.75
CA GLU A 151 -17.81 6.03 -11.96
C GLU A 151 -18.55 7.36 -11.72
N GLY A 152 -18.21 8.40 -12.49
CA GLY A 152 -18.83 9.72 -12.39
C GLY A 152 -18.35 10.59 -11.20
N ILE A 153 -17.38 10.13 -10.40
CA ILE A 153 -16.80 10.91 -9.29
C ILE A 153 -15.34 11.24 -9.61
N ALA A 154 -15.00 12.52 -9.62
CA ALA A 154 -13.63 12.97 -9.84
C ALA A 154 -12.71 12.51 -8.70
N ASN A 155 -11.70 11.68 -9.00
CA ASN A 155 -10.74 11.21 -8.01
C ASN A 155 -9.73 12.32 -7.67
N THR A 156 -9.60 12.64 -6.38
CA THR A 156 -8.72 13.67 -5.83
C THR A 156 -7.96 13.09 -4.62
N PRO A 157 -7.03 12.15 -4.87
CA PRO A 157 -6.43 11.36 -3.80
C PRO A 157 -5.67 12.25 -2.83
N ALA A 158 -6.01 12.13 -1.55
CA ALA A 158 -5.37 12.88 -0.49
C ALA A 158 -4.07 12.19 -0.03
N SER A 159 -3.16 12.94 0.58
CA SER A 159 -1.98 12.35 1.21
C SER A 159 -2.38 11.47 2.40
N ALA A 160 -1.54 10.48 2.71
CA ALA A 160 -1.76 9.60 3.86
C ALA A 160 -1.94 10.33 5.20
N ALA A 161 -1.33 11.51 5.36
CA ALA A 161 -1.53 12.34 6.55
C ALA A 161 -2.94 12.96 6.59
N GLN A 162 -3.50 13.36 5.45
CA GLN A 162 -4.85 13.90 5.35
C GLN A 162 -5.90 12.79 5.53
N VAL A 163 -5.71 11.63 4.90
CA VAL A 163 -6.59 10.45 5.06
C VAL A 163 -6.75 10.10 6.53
N GLN A 164 -5.64 10.03 7.28
CA GLN A 164 -5.67 9.75 8.72
C GLN A 164 -6.29 10.90 9.54
N LYS A 165 -5.85 12.15 9.32
CA LYS A 165 -6.30 13.30 10.14
C LYS A 165 -7.78 13.60 9.98
N LYS A 166 -8.32 13.41 8.78
CA LYS A 166 -9.72 13.67 8.44
C LYS A 166 -10.63 12.44 8.60
N LYS A 167 -10.09 11.31 9.07
CA LYS A 167 -10.85 10.06 9.24
C LYS A 167 -11.60 9.67 7.97
N VAL A 168 -10.91 9.78 6.82
CA VAL A 168 -11.54 9.61 5.51
C VAL A 168 -12.11 8.21 5.38
N LEU A 169 -11.40 7.18 5.85
CA LEU A 169 -11.91 5.80 5.82
C LEU A 169 -13.20 5.65 6.62
N GLU A 170 -13.25 6.15 7.86
CA GLU A 170 -14.48 6.07 8.67
C GLU A 170 -15.66 6.82 8.04
N ALA A 171 -15.39 7.88 7.27
CA ALA A 171 -16.41 8.60 6.52
C ALA A 171 -16.80 7.92 5.20
N CYS A 172 -15.94 7.05 4.64
CA CYS A 172 -16.22 6.31 3.41
C CYS A 172 -16.99 5.01 3.67
N PHE A 173 -16.65 4.28 4.73
CA PHE A 173 -17.17 2.93 4.98
C PHE A 173 -18.70 2.81 4.92
N PRO A 174 -19.51 3.73 5.50
CA PRO A 174 -20.97 3.63 5.42
C PRO A 174 -21.54 3.66 4.00
N ASP A 175 -20.80 4.24 3.06
CA ASP A 175 -21.20 4.40 1.66
C ASP A 175 -20.55 3.35 0.74
N LEU A 176 -19.65 2.52 1.27
CA LEU A 176 -18.95 1.46 0.55
C LEU A 176 -19.72 0.15 0.66
N SER A 177 -20.28 -0.30 -0.46
CA SER A 177 -21.12 -1.49 -0.47
C SER A 177 -21.09 -2.23 -1.80
N VAL A 178 -21.61 -3.45 -1.78
CA VAL A 178 -21.84 -4.24 -2.98
C VAL A 178 -23.22 -3.90 -3.55
N GLY A 179 -23.26 -3.55 -4.83
CA GLY A 179 -24.48 -3.28 -5.60
C GLY A 179 -25.01 -4.52 -6.31
N GLU A 180 -25.90 -4.31 -7.29
CA GLU A 180 -26.46 -5.39 -8.10
C GLU A 180 -25.37 -6.12 -8.90
N GLY A 181 -25.52 -7.44 -9.06
CA GLY A 181 -24.56 -8.26 -9.80
C GLY A 181 -23.20 -8.43 -9.10
N GLY A 182 -23.10 -8.09 -7.80
CA GLY A 182 -21.86 -8.19 -7.04
C GLY A 182 -20.87 -7.05 -7.32
N VAL A 183 -21.28 -5.97 -7.97
CA VAL A 183 -20.37 -4.85 -8.31
C VAL A 183 -20.03 -4.05 -7.05
N ALA A 184 -18.75 -3.75 -6.80
CA ALA A 184 -18.37 -2.86 -5.70
C ALA A 184 -18.75 -1.41 -6.02
N THR A 185 -19.33 -0.71 -5.05
CA THR A 185 -19.85 0.66 -5.22
C THR A 185 -19.51 1.58 -4.04
N TYR A 186 -19.45 2.88 -4.33
CA TYR A 186 -19.35 3.96 -3.35
C TYR A 186 -20.49 4.95 -3.63
N GLN A 187 -21.42 5.14 -2.71
CA GLN A 187 -22.63 5.98 -2.93
C GLN A 187 -23.39 5.58 -4.21
N GLY A 188 -23.39 4.28 -4.55
CA GLY A 188 -23.95 3.73 -5.78
C GLY A 188 -23.09 3.89 -7.04
N ALA A 189 -22.02 4.68 -7.00
CA ALA A 189 -21.05 4.78 -8.09
C ALA A 189 -20.15 3.54 -8.14
N LYS A 190 -20.01 2.92 -9.31
CA LYS A 190 -19.27 1.66 -9.47
C LYS A 190 -17.78 1.89 -9.36
N PHE A 191 -17.08 0.93 -8.76
CA PHE A 191 -15.62 0.84 -8.83
C PHE A 191 -15.25 0.44 -10.25
N VAL A 192 -14.51 1.28 -10.96
CA VAL A 192 -14.06 1.03 -12.33
C VAL A 192 -12.56 1.25 -12.46
N VAL A 193 -11.90 0.46 -13.29
CA VAL A 193 -10.50 0.70 -13.65
C VAL A 193 -10.41 1.93 -14.56
N GLU A 194 -9.57 2.89 -14.17
CA GLU A 194 -9.31 4.12 -14.92
C GLU A 194 -8.74 3.77 -16.30
N GLY A 195 -9.38 4.26 -17.37
CA GLY A 195 -8.98 3.98 -18.74
C GLY A 195 -9.83 2.92 -19.44
N SER A 196 -10.04 1.74 -18.84
CA SER A 196 -10.89 0.69 -19.44
C SER A 196 -12.37 0.88 -19.13
N GLY A 197 -12.70 1.44 -17.96
CA GLY A 197 -14.08 1.58 -17.48
C GLY A 197 -14.70 0.26 -17.00
N GLU A 198 -13.93 -0.82 -16.94
CA GLU A 198 -14.41 -2.12 -16.47
C GLU A 198 -14.56 -2.15 -14.95
N THR A 199 -15.59 -2.83 -14.47
CA THR A 199 -16.01 -2.80 -13.07
C THR A 199 -15.29 -3.81 -12.20
N CYS A 200 -14.97 -3.42 -10.96
CA CYS A 200 -14.54 -4.35 -9.92
C CYS A 200 -15.77 -5.02 -9.28
N THR A 201 -15.65 -6.32 -9.00
CA THR A 201 -16.76 -7.14 -8.47
C THR A 201 -16.33 -7.91 -7.23
N ALA A 202 -17.27 -8.24 -6.36
CA ALA A 202 -17.11 -9.10 -5.21
C ALA A 202 -17.88 -10.42 -5.47
N PRO A 203 -17.23 -11.44 -6.07
CA PRO A 203 -17.93 -12.66 -6.46
C PRO A 203 -18.52 -13.38 -5.25
N GLY A 204 -19.82 -13.66 -5.28
CA GLY A 204 -20.53 -14.33 -4.20
C GLY A 204 -21.05 -13.41 -3.08
N ALA A 205 -20.78 -12.10 -3.13
CA ALA A 205 -21.45 -11.14 -2.27
C ALA A 205 -22.84 -10.78 -2.81
N GLU A 206 -23.77 -10.53 -1.90
CA GLU A 206 -25.10 -10.02 -2.22
C GLU A 206 -25.13 -8.50 -2.15
N ALA A 207 -26.11 -7.90 -2.84
CA ALA A 207 -26.32 -6.47 -2.76
C ALA A 207 -26.57 -6.04 -1.30
N GLY A 208 -25.88 -4.99 -0.86
CA GLY A 208 -25.93 -4.49 0.52
C GLY A 208 -24.78 -4.97 1.41
N TRP A 209 -23.96 -5.95 0.98
CA TRP A 209 -22.75 -6.31 1.73
C TRP A 209 -21.81 -5.10 1.86
N HIS A 210 -21.15 -4.97 2.99
CA HIS A 210 -20.26 -3.84 3.29
C HIS A 210 -18.88 -4.05 2.69
N VAL A 211 -18.32 -3.05 2.01
CA VAL A 211 -16.96 -3.09 1.46
C VAL A 211 -15.98 -2.36 2.38
N SER A 212 -14.90 -3.03 2.77
CA SER A 212 -13.85 -2.51 3.65
C SER A 212 -12.46 -3.01 3.31
#